data_AF-A0A2P2FIS9-F1
#
_entry.id   AF-A0A2P2FIS9-F1
#
_cell.length_a   1.000
_cell.length_b   1.000
_cell.length_c   1.000
_cell.angle_alpha   90.00
_cell.angle_beta   90.00
_cell.angle_gamma   90.00
#
_symmetry.space_group_name_H-M   'P 1'
#
loop_
_entity.id
_entity.type
_entity.pdbx_description
1 polymer ?
#
loop_
_entity_poly.entity_id
_entity_poly.type
_entity_poly.pdbx_seq_one_letter_code
_entity_poly.pdbx_strand_id
1 'polypeptide(L)'
;MTTAIIVLTAVFFLGMGLCALAVPAAIGKPFRIVVEAPESRSEIRAVYGGFGLAMAAVLITALFLDGLRTGVVVTVAAALAGMALGRVISRLVDAPTRFYPVWFYFGVEAVAAALLFAVA
;
A
#
# COMPACT_ATOMS: atom_id res chain seq x y z
N MET A 1 -2.67 -16.86 13.58
CA MET A 1 -1.90 -16.41 12.39
C MET A 1 -2.64 -15.33 11.61
N THR A 2 -3.93 -15.50 11.30
CA THR A 2 -4.80 -14.50 10.63
C THR A 2 -4.72 -13.09 11.22
N THR A 3 -4.97 -12.92 12.52
CA THR A 3 -4.92 -11.61 13.19
C THR A 3 -3.55 -10.94 13.04
N ALA A 4 -2.46 -11.69 13.17
CA ALA A 4 -1.11 -11.13 13.06
C ALA A 4 -0.82 -10.59 11.65
N ILE A 5 -1.29 -11.27 10.60
CA ILE A 5 -1.13 -10.82 9.20
C ILE A 5 -1.94 -9.54 8.95
N ILE A 6 -3.18 -9.47 9.43
CA ILE A 6 -4.04 -8.28 9.31
C ILE A 6 -3.41 -7.10 10.05
N VAL A 7 -2.95 -7.31 11.29
CA VAL A 7 -2.29 -6.26 12.10
C VAL A 7 -1.00 -5.79 11.44
N LEU A 8 -0.15 -6.70 10.96
CA LEU A 8 1.11 -6.34 10.30
C LEU A 8 0.85 -5.47 9.06
N THR A 9 -0.12 -5.87 8.24
CA THR A 9 -0.50 -5.12 7.04
C THR A 9 -1.08 -3.75 7.41
N ALA A 10 -1.93 -3.69 8.43
CA ALA A 10 -2.48 -2.43 8.93
C ALA A 10 -1.39 -1.48 9.43
N VAL A 11 -0.41 -1.98 10.19
CA VAL A 11 0.73 -1.18 10.67
C VAL A 11 1.59 -0.67 9.51
N PHE A 12 1.80 -1.48 8.47
CA PHE A 12 2.53 -1.05 7.28
C PHE A 12 1.82 0.12 6.57
N PHE A 13 0.50 -0.01 6.35
CA PHE A 13 -0.32 1.06 5.79
C PHE A 13 -0.34 2.31 6.68
N LEU A 14 -0.43 2.12 8.00
CA LEU A 14 -0.43 3.22 8.96
C LEU A 14 0.90 3.96 8.95
N GLY A 15 2.03 3.26 8.98
CA GLY A 15 3.37 3.85 8.92
C GLY A 15 3.58 4.62 7.61
N MET A 16 3.27 4.00 6.47
CA MET A 16 3.37 4.65 5.16
C MET A 16 2.47 5.88 5.06
N GLY A 17 1.22 5.78 5.55
CA GLY A 17 0.25 6.86 5.56
C GLY A 17 0.70 8.05 6.40
N LEU A 18 1.15 7.80 7.64
CA LEU A 18 1.68 8.85 8.52
C LEU A 18 2.92 9.52 7.92
N CYS A 19 3.84 8.74 7.34
CA CYS A 19 5.02 9.30 6.67
C CYS A 19 4.65 10.15 5.45
N ALA A 20 3.68 9.73 4.63
CA ALA A 20 3.22 10.51 3.48
C ALA A 20 2.52 11.82 3.87
N LEU A 21 1.82 11.83 5.01
CA LEU A 21 1.25 13.06 5.56
C LEU A 21 2.31 14.04 6.07
N ALA A 22 3.29 13.53 6.82
CA ALA A 22 4.32 14.33 7.46
C ALA A 22 5.41 14.81 6.49
N VAL A 23 5.92 13.92 5.63
CA VAL A 23 7.09 14.15 4.76
C VAL A 23 6.83 13.71 3.31
N PRO A 24 5.88 14.35 2.58
CA PRO A 24 5.44 13.90 1.26
C PRO A 24 6.57 13.82 0.22
N ALA A 25 7.51 14.76 0.25
CA ALA A 25 8.63 14.76 -0.70
C ALA A 25 9.59 13.57 -0.50
N ALA A 26 9.72 13.06 0.74
CA ALA A 26 10.56 11.89 1.00
C ALA A 26 9.95 10.60 0.43
N ILE A 27 8.61 10.52 0.34
CA ILE A 27 7.90 9.37 -0.24
C ILE A 27 8.04 9.32 -1.77
N GLY A 28 7.98 10.48 -2.44
CA GLY A 28 8.17 10.56 -3.90
C GLY A 28 9.62 10.32 -4.35
N LYS A 29 10.60 10.70 -3.53
CA LYS A 29 12.03 10.71 -3.89
C LYS A 29 12.60 9.36 -4.38
N PRO A 30 12.33 8.19 -3.74
CA PRO A 30 12.80 6.90 -4.23
C PRO A 30 12.36 6.60 -5.68
N PHE A 31 11.16 7.05 -6.05
CA PHE A 31 10.58 6.88 -7.38
C PHE A 31 10.98 7.99 -8.36
N ARG A 32 11.88 8.89 -7.96
CA ARG A 32 12.30 10.06 -8.74
C ARG A 32 11.13 11.01 -9.07
N ILE A 33 10.09 11.01 -8.24
CA ILE A 33 8.97 11.95 -8.34
C ILE A 33 9.41 13.27 -7.68
N VAL A 34 9.30 14.37 -8.43
CA VAL A 34 9.59 15.72 -7.93
C VAL A 34 8.34 16.26 -7.24
N VAL A 35 8.47 16.58 -5.95
CA VAL A 35 7.35 17.01 -5.09
C VAL A 35 7.66 18.39 -4.49
N GLU A 36 7.66 19.41 -5.36
CA GLU A 36 8.02 20.79 -4.98
C GLU A 36 6.81 21.72 -4.88
N ALA A 37 5.79 21.49 -5.69
CA ALA A 37 4.60 22.32 -5.75
C ALA A 37 3.56 21.91 -4.67
N PRO A 38 2.77 22.86 -4.13
CA PRO A 38 1.70 22.55 -3.18
C PRO A 38 0.73 21.45 -3.66
N GLU A 39 0.40 21.45 -4.95
CA GLU A 39 -0.48 20.48 -5.61
C GLU A 39 0.11 19.07 -5.53
N SER A 40 1.39 18.92 -5.88
CA SER A 40 2.10 17.63 -5.79
C SER A 40 2.16 17.09 -4.36
N ARG A 41 2.34 17.97 -3.37
CA ARG A 41 2.31 17.57 -1.95
C ARG A 41 0.91 17.16 -1.52
N SER A 42 -0.11 17.88 -1.96
CA SER A 42 -1.51 17.55 -1.70
C SER A 42 -1.86 16.16 -2.24
N GLU A 43 -1.44 15.86 -3.47
CA GLU A 43 -1.66 14.56 -4.09
C GLU A 43 -1.01 13.43 -3.30
N ILE A 44 0.26 13.59 -2.91
CA ILE A 44 0.95 12.57 -2.10
C ILE A 44 0.25 12.35 -0.76
N ARG A 45 -0.18 13.42 -0.09
CA ARG A 45 -0.90 13.34 1.18
C ARG A 45 -2.26 12.67 1.05
N ALA A 46 -2.96 12.86 -0.07
CA ALA A 46 -4.24 12.22 -0.31
C ALA A 46 -4.07 10.72 -0.62
N VAL A 47 -3.27 10.41 -1.63
CA VAL A 47 -3.17 9.05 -2.22
C VAL A 47 -2.29 8.10 -1.41
N TYR A 48 -1.17 8.58 -0.85
CA TYR A 48 -0.30 7.74 -0.03
C TYR A 48 -0.62 7.92 1.46
N GLY A 49 -0.98 9.15 1.87
CA GLY A 49 -1.30 9.48 3.25
C GLY A 49 -2.70 9.01 3.68
N GLY A 50 -3.72 9.75 3.26
CA GLY A 50 -5.11 9.55 3.66
C GLY A 50 -5.65 8.17 3.29
N PHE A 51 -5.40 7.71 2.06
CA PHE A 51 -5.77 6.36 1.64
C PHE A 51 -5.06 5.27 2.45
N GLY A 52 -3.76 5.44 2.73
CA GLY A 52 -3.01 4.51 3.59
C GLY A 52 -3.60 4.42 4.99
N LEU A 53 -3.92 5.56 5.61
CA LEU A 53 -4.61 5.59 6.91
C LEU A 53 -6.00 4.94 6.86
N ALA A 54 -6.77 5.17 5.80
CA ALA A 54 -8.08 4.55 5.62
C ALA A 54 -7.96 3.02 5.52
N MET A 55 -7.00 2.51 4.75
CA MET A 55 -6.74 1.06 4.63
C MET A 55 -6.35 0.44 5.96
N ALA A 56 -5.50 1.11 6.74
CA ALA A 56 -5.17 0.67 8.10
C ALA A 56 -6.41 0.64 9.00
N ALA A 57 -7.24 1.68 8.97
CA ALA A 57 -8.44 1.79 9.80
C ALA A 57 -9.48 0.70 9.49
N VAL A 58 -9.74 0.40 8.21
CA VAL A 58 -10.69 -0.66 7.84
C VAL A 58 -10.17 -2.04 8.21
N LEU A 59 -8.86 -2.32 8.06
CA LEU A 59 -8.26 -3.59 8.49
C LEU A 59 -8.34 -3.76 10.02
N ILE A 60 -8.09 -2.70 10.78
CA ILE A 60 -8.22 -2.74 12.25
C ILE A 60 -9.68 -2.97 12.63
N THR A 61 -10.62 -2.26 12.00
CA THR A 61 -12.06 -2.42 12.23
C THR A 61 -12.53 -3.86 11.95
N ALA A 62 -12.01 -4.47 10.88
CA ALA A 62 -12.29 -5.86 10.50
C ALA A 62 -11.86 -6.89 11.56
N LEU A 63 -10.96 -6.53 12.49
CA LEU A 63 -10.61 -7.42 13.60
C LEU A 63 -11.71 -7.55 14.66
N PHE A 64 -12.60 -6.57 14.75
CA PHE A 64 -13.66 -6.48 15.75
C PHE A 64 -15.05 -6.77 15.18
N LEU A 65 -15.22 -6.70 13.86
CA LEU A 65 -16.50 -6.90 13.18
C LEU A 65 -16.43 -8.12 12.25
N ASP A 66 -16.72 -9.30 12.79
CA ASP A 66 -16.57 -10.56 12.06
C ASP A 66 -17.40 -10.63 10.76
N GLY A 67 -18.58 -10.02 10.74
CA GLY A 67 -19.43 -9.96 9.54
C GLY A 67 -18.84 -9.16 8.36
N LEU A 68 -17.85 -8.30 8.60
CA LEU A 68 -17.18 -7.50 7.57
C LEU A 68 -15.77 -8.00 7.24
N ARG A 69 -15.20 -8.88 8.08
CA ARG A 69 -13.79 -9.27 8.05
C ARG A 69 -13.35 -9.78 6.68
N THR A 70 -13.99 -10.84 6.18
CA THR A 70 -13.62 -11.46 4.90
C THR A 70 -13.74 -10.46 3.75
N GLY A 71 -14.83 -9.69 3.67
CA GLY A 71 -15.01 -8.67 2.63
C GLY A 71 -13.91 -7.61 2.62
N VAL A 72 -13.54 -7.09 3.80
CA VAL A 72 -12.44 -6.11 3.93
C VAL A 72 -11.11 -6.73 3.54
N VAL A 73 -10.77 -7.91 4.08
CA VAL A 73 -9.49 -8.58 3.84
C VAL A 73 -9.32 -8.91 2.35
N VAL A 74 -10.34 -9.47 1.69
CA VAL A 74 -10.31 -9.73 0.24
C VAL A 74 -10.13 -8.44 -0.56
N THR A 75 -10.83 -7.37 -0.18
CA THR A 75 -10.74 -6.08 -0.89
C THR A 75 -9.34 -5.49 -0.81
N VAL A 76 -8.75 -5.48 0.38
CA VAL A 76 -7.39 -4.96 0.57
C VAL A 76 -6.34 -5.86 -0.10
N ALA A 77 -6.52 -7.17 -0.05
CA ALA A 77 -5.67 -8.12 -0.77
C ALA A 77 -5.70 -7.88 -2.28
N ALA A 78 -6.90 -7.68 -2.86
CA ALA A 78 -7.09 -7.37 -4.26
C ALA A 78 -6.47 -6.02 -4.65
N ALA A 79 -6.59 -5.00 -3.80
CA ALA A 79 -5.96 -3.70 -4.03
C ALA A 79 -4.42 -3.81 -4.10
N LEU A 80 -3.80 -4.55 -3.17
CA LEU A 80 -2.36 -4.82 -3.18
C LEU A 80 -1.93 -5.62 -4.42
N ALA A 81 -2.69 -6.65 -4.80
CA ALA A 81 -2.43 -7.42 -6.00
C ALA A 81 -2.52 -6.55 -7.27
N GLY A 82 -3.47 -5.60 -7.32
CA GLY A 82 -3.59 -4.64 -8.41
C GLY A 82 -2.38 -3.70 -8.53
N MET A 83 -1.83 -3.23 -7.40
CA MET A 83 -0.59 -2.44 -7.41
C MET A 83 0.61 -3.26 -7.91
N ALA A 84 0.73 -4.52 -7.46
CA ALA A 84 1.76 -5.43 -7.93
C ALA A 84 1.64 -5.70 -9.44
N LEU A 85 0.41 -5.92 -9.93
CA LEU A 85 0.12 -6.08 -11.36
C LEU A 85 0.53 -4.83 -12.16
N GLY A 86 0.24 -3.63 -11.65
CA GLY A 86 0.65 -2.37 -12.27
C GLY A 86 2.16 -2.31 -12.51
N ARG A 87 2.98 -2.82 -11.58
CA ARG A 87 4.44 -2.90 -11.74
C ARG A 87 4.87 -3.88 -12.81
N VAL A 88 4.18 -5.01 -12.93
CA VAL A 88 4.41 -5.97 -14.02
C VAL A 88 4.09 -5.32 -15.36
N ILE A 89 2.97 -4.61 -15.48
CA ILE A 89 2.60 -3.87 -16.69
C ILE A 89 3.67 -2.83 -17.02
N SER A 90 4.12 -2.02 -16.05
CA SER A 90 5.23 -1.07 -16.27
C SER A 90 6.51 -1.75 -16.75
N ARG A 91 6.83 -2.97 -16.29
CA ARG A 91 8.00 -3.70 -16.78
C ARG A 91 7.88 -4.13 -18.24
N LEU A 92 6.66 -4.44 -18.69
CA LEU A 92 6.36 -4.91 -20.04
C LEU A 92 6.27 -3.75 -21.04
N VAL A 93 5.79 -2.59 -20.60
CA VAL A 93 5.56 -1.42 -21.45
C VAL A 93 6.76 -0.46 -21.45
N ASP A 94 7.44 -0.28 -20.31
CA ASP A 94 8.51 0.69 -20.14
C ASP A 94 9.91 0.05 -20.06
N ALA A 95 10.94 0.90 -20.07
CA ALA A 95 12.32 0.50 -19.90
C ALA A 95 12.56 -0.21 -18.55
N PRO A 96 13.50 -1.18 -18.48
CA PRO A 96 13.82 -1.87 -17.24
C PRO A 96 14.22 -0.89 -16.12
N THR A 97 13.58 -1.02 -14.96
CA THR A 97 13.92 -0.26 -13.75
C THR A 97 14.89 -1.04 -12.87
N ARG A 98 15.61 -0.33 -11.99
CA ARG A 98 16.44 -0.96 -10.96
C ARG A 98 15.56 -1.72 -9.95
N PHE A 99 16.16 -2.68 -9.26
CA PHE A 99 15.47 -3.46 -8.22
C PHE A 99 14.82 -2.57 -7.15
N TYR A 100 15.57 -1.63 -6.57
CA TYR A 100 15.01 -0.62 -5.67
C TYR A 100 14.68 0.68 -6.43
N PRO A 101 13.50 1.28 -6.22
CA PRO A 101 12.44 0.88 -5.28
C PRO A 101 11.41 -0.14 -5.85
N VAL A 102 11.30 -0.25 -7.17
CA VAL A 102 10.12 -0.83 -7.84
C VAL A 102 9.90 -2.31 -7.50
N TRP A 103 10.90 -3.17 -7.67
CA TRP A 103 10.76 -4.61 -7.44
C TRP A 103 10.72 -4.97 -5.95
N PHE A 104 11.34 -4.15 -5.10
CA PHE A 104 11.20 -4.28 -3.66
C PHE A 104 9.73 -4.09 -3.25
N TYR A 105 9.09 -2.98 -3.67
CA TYR A 105 7.69 -2.74 -3.37
C TYR A 105 6.75 -3.75 -4.04
N PHE A 106 7.06 -4.20 -5.26
CA PHE A 106 6.35 -5.33 -5.88
C PHE A 106 6.35 -6.56 -4.96
N GLY A 107 7.51 -6.92 -4.40
CA GLY A 107 7.62 -8.05 -3.47
C GLY A 107 6.77 -7.84 -2.22
N VAL A 108 6.82 -6.65 -1.62
CA VAL A 108 6.00 -6.32 -0.43
C VAL A 108 4.51 -6.42 -0.75
N GLU A 109 4.07 -5.83 -1.87
CA GLU A 109 2.68 -5.83 -2.32
C GLU A 109 2.18 -7.24 -2.63
N ALA A 110 2.95 -8.03 -3.37
CA ALA A 110 2.60 -9.40 -3.74
C ALA A 110 2.54 -10.34 -2.54
N VAL A 111 3.51 -10.26 -1.62
CA VAL A 111 3.53 -11.07 -0.41
C VAL A 111 2.40 -10.68 0.53
N ALA A 112 2.17 -9.39 0.76
CA ALA A 112 1.07 -8.92 1.60
C ALA A 112 -0.29 -9.32 1.02
N ALA A 113 -0.49 -9.18 -0.29
CA ALA A 113 -1.69 -9.63 -0.98
C ALA A 113 -1.91 -11.15 -0.81
N ALA A 114 -0.89 -11.96 -1.09
CA ALA A 114 -0.97 -13.41 -0.96
C ALA A 114 -1.28 -13.85 0.47
N LEU A 115 -0.64 -13.23 1.47
CA LEU A 115 -0.89 -13.52 2.88
C LEU A 115 -2.32 -13.13 3.29
N LEU A 116 -2.83 -11.99 2.84
CA LEU A 116 -4.21 -11.58 3.12
C LEU A 116 -5.23 -12.51 2.45
N PHE A 117 -5.02 -12.89 1.19
CA PHE A 117 -5.88 -13.88 0.51
C PHE A 117 -5.87 -15.23 1.22
N ALA A 118 -4.72 -15.66 1.76
CA ALA A 118 -4.62 -16.92 2.47
C ALA A 118 -5.36 -16.94 3.82
N VAL A 119 -5.74 -15.77 4.37
CA VAL A 119 -6.40 -15.65 5.68
C VAL A 119 -7.75 -14.96 5.65
N ALA A 120 -8.26 -14.67 4.46
CA ALA A 120 -9.58 -14.07 4.22
C ALA A 120 -10.71 -15.09 4.46
#